data_AF-A0A2V4BMM8-F1
#
_entry.id   AF-A0A2V4BMM8-F1
#
_cell.length_a   1.000
_cell.length_b   1.000
_cell.length_c   1.000
_cell.angle_alpha   90.00
_cell.angle_beta   90.00
_cell.angle_gamma   90.00
#
_symmetry.space_group_name_H-M   'P 1'
#
loop_
_entity.id
_entity.type
_entity.pdbx_description
1 polymer ?
#
loop_
_entity_poly.entity_id
_entity_poly.type
_entity_poly.pdbx_seq_one_letter_code
_entity_poly.pdbx_strand_id
1 'polypeptide(L)'
;MKKLFAFCCCLLLSSCFEITERIKHHDDQSGEYTLMVDFSQSWLKTKSAIWLEEVDGVKIPNEQEITQKLDDFKSKVSKIGGISNVITKTNFDKYIFIIKLDYKTLKALNEVVNTLNKQKNQIHFTGDSKSFERIASYPIPEKLIKDEKKKEDLEKASIVSIYTFDRDISATSNGNSKISKNKKTVFLKQSMYSVLKKSALMNNTIKLNQ
;
A
#
# COMPACT_ATOMS: atom_id res chain seq x y z
N MET A 1 25.19 19.66 -39.00
CA MET A 1 24.90 18.25 -38.65
C MET A 1 25.89 17.86 -37.55
N LYS A 2 25.57 17.93 -36.25
CA LYS A 2 24.85 16.91 -35.48
C LYS A 2 24.20 17.61 -34.27
N LYS A 3 22.93 18.00 -34.39
CA LYS A 3 22.07 18.30 -33.24
C LYS A 3 21.35 16.99 -32.90
N LEU A 4 21.83 16.21 -31.94
CA LEU A 4 21.02 15.20 -31.24
C LEU A 4 21.76 14.59 -30.03
N PHE A 5 22.07 15.37 -29.00
CA PHE A 5 22.54 14.78 -27.73
C PHE A 5 21.96 15.43 -26.46
N ALA A 6 20.92 16.24 -26.58
CA ALA A 6 20.33 16.94 -25.42
C ALA A 6 18.83 16.67 -25.21
N PHE A 7 18.26 15.63 -25.84
CA PHE A 7 16.84 15.27 -25.68
C PHE A 7 16.61 13.99 -24.85
N CYS A 8 17.66 13.40 -24.27
CA CYS A 8 17.54 12.16 -23.50
C CYS A 8 17.70 12.35 -21.96
N CYS A 9 18.05 13.55 -21.48
CA CYS A 9 18.24 13.80 -20.04
C CYS A 9 16.98 14.28 -19.28
N CYS A 10 15.86 14.53 -19.96
CA CYS A 10 14.64 15.05 -19.32
C CYS A 10 13.59 13.98 -18.97
N LEU A 11 13.86 12.68 -19.23
CA LEU A 11 12.89 11.60 -18.97
C LEU A 11 13.24 10.70 -17.78
N LEU A 12 14.34 10.96 -17.07
CA LEU A 12 14.84 10.07 -15.99
C LEU A 12 14.47 10.53 -14.57
N LEU A 13 13.59 11.51 -14.39
CA LEU A 13 13.45 12.21 -13.11
C LEU A 13 12.10 12.11 -12.38
N SER A 14 11.09 11.34 -12.82
CA SER A 14 9.96 11.06 -11.93
C SER A 14 10.29 9.91 -10.98
N SER A 15 10.60 10.18 -9.70
CA SER A 15 10.42 9.13 -8.71
C SER A 15 8.91 9.03 -8.48
N CYS A 16 8.36 7.85 -8.70
CA CYS A 16 6.94 7.60 -8.57
C CYS A 16 6.79 6.12 -8.23
N PHE A 17 6.10 5.86 -7.13
CA PHE A 17 5.67 4.51 -6.77
C PHE A 17 4.20 4.55 -6.38
N GLU A 18 3.52 3.43 -6.53
CA GLU A 18 2.14 3.26 -6.09
C GLU A 18 2.06 2.17 -5.02
N ILE A 19 1.41 2.48 -3.90
CA ILE A 19 1.01 1.48 -2.90
C ILE A 19 -0.46 1.19 -3.11
N THR A 20 -0.82 -0.07 -3.35
CA THR A 20 -2.22 -0.50 -3.48
C THR A 20 -2.57 -1.48 -2.38
N GLU A 21 -3.49 -1.08 -1.49
CA GLU A 21 -4.16 -1.94 -0.52
C GLU A 21 -5.51 -2.40 -1.11
N ARG A 22 -5.66 -3.70 -1.33
CA ARG A 22 -6.89 -4.28 -1.88
C ARG A 22 -7.47 -5.28 -0.88
N ILE A 23 -8.78 -5.16 -0.66
CA ILE A 23 -9.54 -6.08 0.19
C ILE A 23 -10.74 -6.58 -0.59
N LYS A 24 -10.97 -7.88 -0.53
CA LYS A 24 -12.27 -8.47 -0.85
C LYS A 24 -12.84 -8.96 0.47
N HIS A 25 -13.85 -8.28 0.98
CA HIS A 25 -14.42 -8.52 2.30
C HIS A 25 -15.74 -9.27 2.16
N HIS A 26 -15.89 -10.32 2.96
CA HIS A 26 -17.08 -11.16 2.99
C HIS A 26 -17.99 -10.81 4.16
N ASP A 27 -19.28 -11.13 4.02
CA ASP A 27 -20.28 -10.81 5.05
C ASP A 27 -20.03 -11.51 6.39
N ASP A 28 -19.32 -12.65 6.38
CA ASP A 28 -18.89 -13.39 7.56
C ASP A 28 -17.64 -12.81 8.26
N GLN A 29 -17.21 -11.61 7.85
CA GLN A 29 -16.02 -10.89 8.32
C GLN A 29 -14.68 -11.51 7.91
N SER A 30 -14.70 -12.52 7.03
CA SER A 30 -13.50 -13.05 6.38
C SER A 30 -13.16 -12.26 5.11
N GLY A 31 -12.07 -12.63 4.44
CA GLY A 31 -11.75 -12.05 3.15
C GLY A 31 -10.33 -12.31 2.66
N GLU A 32 -10.01 -11.65 1.55
CA GLU A 32 -8.70 -11.64 0.93
C GLU A 32 -8.08 -10.26 1.13
N TYR A 33 -6.81 -10.22 1.55
CA TYR A 33 -6.00 -9.01 1.64
C TYR A 33 -4.86 -9.07 0.63
N THR A 34 -4.61 -7.95 -0.06
CA THR A 34 -3.44 -7.79 -0.92
C THR A 34 -2.83 -6.41 -0.69
N LEU A 35 -1.52 -6.39 -0.47
CA LEU A 35 -0.72 -5.17 -0.49
C LEU A 35 0.29 -5.27 -1.62
N MET A 36 0.26 -4.31 -2.52
CA MET A 36 1.21 -4.17 -3.62
C MET A 36 1.98 -2.87 -3.47
N VAL A 37 3.29 -2.93 -3.65
CA VAL A 37 4.15 -1.75 -3.81
C VAL A 37 4.79 -1.84 -5.19
N ASP A 38 4.49 -0.87 -6.04
CA ASP A 38 4.88 -0.85 -7.45
C ASP A 38 5.82 0.33 -7.72
N PHE A 39 7.09 0.02 -7.99
CA PHE A 39 8.11 0.99 -8.42
C PHE A 39 8.36 0.96 -9.93
N SER A 40 7.50 0.32 -10.74
CA SER A 40 7.73 0.09 -12.17
C SER A 40 7.94 1.37 -12.97
N GLN A 41 7.33 2.49 -12.57
CA GLN A 41 7.52 3.80 -13.19
C GLN A 41 8.86 4.45 -12.83
N SER A 42 9.52 3.99 -11.76
CA SER A 42 10.80 4.49 -11.27
C SER A 42 11.88 3.39 -11.20
N TRP A 43 11.69 2.28 -11.90
CA TRP A 43 12.50 1.07 -11.75
C TRP A 43 14.01 1.30 -11.95
N LEU A 44 14.41 2.14 -12.91
CA LEU A 44 15.82 2.51 -13.13
C LEU A 44 16.42 3.21 -11.92
N LYS A 45 15.69 4.17 -11.33
CA LYS A 45 16.14 4.88 -10.13
C LYS A 45 16.24 3.93 -8.94
N THR A 46 15.25 3.06 -8.76
CA THR A 46 15.24 2.05 -7.70
C THR A 46 16.42 1.09 -7.83
N LYS A 47 16.71 0.62 -9.05
CA LYS A 47 17.88 -0.22 -9.34
C LYS A 47 19.18 0.49 -8.98
N SER A 48 19.33 1.75 -9.40
CA SER A 48 20.51 2.55 -9.08
C SER A 48 20.68 2.75 -7.57
N ALA A 49 19.59 3.02 -6.83
CA ALA A 49 19.63 3.17 -5.38
C ALA A 49 20.05 1.88 -4.66
N ILE A 50 19.56 0.72 -5.11
CA ILE A 50 19.97 -0.58 -4.58
C ILE A 50 21.45 -0.87 -4.89
N TRP A 51 21.90 -0.56 -6.10
CA TRP A 51 23.31 -0.73 -6.50
C TRP A 51 24.27 0.17 -5.72
N LEU A 52 23.83 1.38 -5.36
CA LEU A 52 24.60 2.31 -4.52
C LEU A 52 24.69 1.87 -3.05
N GLU A 53 23.86 0.91 -2.60
CA GLU A 53 23.74 0.40 -1.23
C GLU A 53 23.37 1.44 -0.14
N GLU A 54 23.59 2.72 -0.39
CA GLU A 54 23.29 3.83 0.51
C GLU A 54 22.81 5.05 -0.28
N VAL A 55 21.73 5.67 0.20
CA VAL A 55 21.23 6.96 -0.32
C VAL A 55 20.90 7.87 0.86
N ASP A 56 21.42 9.10 0.85
CA ASP A 56 21.24 10.09 1.93
C ASP A 56 21.60 9.55 3.34
N GLY A 57 22.65 8.73 3.47
CA GLY A 57 23.04 8.15 4.76
C GLY A 57 22.15 6.98 5.22
N VAL A 58 21.27 6.48 4.36
CA VAL A 58 20.37 5.36 4.66
C VAL A 58 20.75 4.14 3.83
N LYS A 59 21.11 3.05 4.52
CA LYS A 59 21.37 1.75 3.89
C LYS A 59 20.12 1.26 3.15
N ILE A 60 20.27 0.97 1.87
CA ILE A 60 19.26 0.40 0.99
C ILE A 60 19.46 -1.12 0.96
N PRO A 61 18.39 -1.92 1.20
CA PRO A 61 18.54 -3.37 1.19
C PRO A 61 18.76 -3.91 -0.22
N ASN A 62 19.61 -4.91 -0.36
CA ASN A 62 19.78 -5.62 -1.63
C ASN A 62 18.62 -6.62 -1.87
N GLU A 63 18.56 -7.21 -3.07
CA GLU A 63 17.46 -8.11 -3.47
C GLU A 63 17.34 -9.35 -2.58
N GLN A 64 18.46 -9.88 -2.09
CA GLN A 64 18.49 -11.00 -1.14
C GLN A 64 17.93 -10.59 0.22
N GLU A 65 18.36 -9.44 0.76
CA GLU A 65 17.83 -8.89 2.02
C GLU A 65 16.34 -8.56 1.91
N ILE A 66 15.85 -8.09 0.76
CA ILE A 66 14.43 -7.85 0.49
C ILE A 66 13.66 -9.19 0.51
N THR A 67 14.17 -10.20 -0.19
CA THR A 67 13.57 -11.54 -0.22
C THR A 67 13.47 -12.13 1.18
N GLN A 68 14.56 -12.07 1.96
CA GLN A 68 14.59 -12.55 3.33
C GLN A 68 13.57 -11.83 4.22
N LYS A 69 13.44 -10.50 4.09
CA LYS A 69 12.44 -9.73 4.86
C LYS A 69 11.01 -10.14 4.53
N LEU A 70 10.72 -10.44 3.26
CA LEU A 70 9.40 -10.92 2.84
C LEU A 70 9.13 -12.34 3.37
N ASP A 71 10.12 -13.22 3.36
CA ASP A 71 10.00 -14.57 3.91
C ASP A 71 9.84 -14.56 5.44
N ASP A 72 10.59 -13.70 6.13
CA ASP A 72 10.43 -13.48 7.57
C ASP A 72 9.04 -12.96 7.89
N PHE A 73 8.52 -12.00 7.10
CA PHE A 73 7.17 -11.50 7.25
C PHE A 73 6.15 -12.63 7.04
N LYS A 74 6.27 -13.39 5.94
CA LYS A 74 5.41 -14.54 5.64
C LYS A 74 5.39 -15.55 6.78
N SER A 75 6.56 -15.90 7.32
CA SER A 75 6.72 -16.83 8.44
C SER A 75 6.05 -16.31 9.72
N LYS A 76 6.16 -15.00 10.00
CA LYS A 76 5.50 -14.38 11.16
C LYS A 76 3.99 -14.37 11.02
N VAL A 77 3.45 -13.88 9.90
CA VAL A 77 1.99 -13.74 9.75
C VAL A 77 1.27 -15.07 9.55
N SER A 78 1.96 -16.09 9.03
CA SER A 78 1.39 -17.45 8.93
C SER A 78 1.11 -18.10 10.29
N LYS A 79 1.68 -17.57 11.38
CA LYS A 79 1.44 -18.04 12.76
C LYS A 79 0.25 -17.34 13.41
N ILE A 80 -0.30 -16.31 12.79
CA ILE A 80 -1.47 -15.58 13.30
C ILE A 80 -2.71 -16.46 13.09
N GLY A 81 -3.44 -16.72 14.18
CA GLY A 81 -4.67 -17.48 14.13
C GLY A 81 -5.70 -16.85 13.19
N GLY A 82 -6.20 -17.63 12.22
CA GLY A 82 -7.15 -17.15 11.23
C GLY A 82 -6.53 -16.51 9.98
N ILE A 83 -5.20 -16.55 9.82
CA ILE A 83 -4.52 -16.22 8.56
C ILE A 83 -4.21 -17.51 7.78
N SER A 84 -4.41 -17.48 6.47
CA SER A 84 -4.09 -18.60 5.57
C SER A 84 -3.68 -18.10 4.19
N ASN A 85 -3.21 -19.01 3.32
CA ASN A 85 -2.85 -18.71 1.93
C ASN A 85 -1.88 -17.54 1.76
N VAL A 86 -0.91 -17.41 2.67
CA VAL A 86 0.08 -16.33 2.65
C VAL A 86 1.06 -16.52 1.49
N ILE A 87 1.08 -15.55 0.58
CA ILE A 87 1.91 -15.51 -0.61
C ILE A 87 2.66 -14.17 -0.65
N THR A 88 3.96 -14.26 -0.90
CA THR A 88 4.81 -13.11 -1.24
C THR A 88 5.30 -13.29 -2.67
N LYS A 89 5.35 -12.20 -3.45
CA LYS A 89 5.93 -12.19 -4.80
C LYS A 89 6.82 -10.98 -4.99
N THR A 90 7.89 -11.15 -5.74
CA THR A 90 8.79 -10.09 -6.17
C THR A 90 8.95 -10.14 -7.68
N ASN A 91 9.07 -8.96 -8.30
CA ASN A 91 9.55 -8.80 -9.66
C ASN A 91 10.66 -7.74 -9.59
N PHE A 92 11.92 -8.18 -9.57
CA PHE A 92 13.07 -7.27 -9.45
C PHE A 92 13.39 -6.52 -10.76
N ASP A 93 12.90 -6.98 -11.91
CA ASP A 93 13.04 -6.23 -13.17
C ASP A 93 12.23 -4.92 -13.15
N LYS A 94 11.08 -4.93 -12.44
CA LYS A 94 10.18 -3.78 -12.31
C LYS A 94 10.08 -3.25 -10.88
N TYR A 95 10.77 -3.86 -9.92
CA TYR A 95 10.67 -3.61 -8.49
C TYR A 95 9.20 -3.55 -8.01
N ILE A 96 8.45 -4.63 -8.29
CA ILE A 96 7.08 -4.80 -7.80
C ILE A 96 7.08 -5.86 -6.69
N PHE A 97 6.46 -5.52 -5.56
CA PHE A 97 6.38 -6.38 -4.38
C PHE A 97 4.93 -6.60 -4.00
N ILE A 98 4.55 -7.85 -3.76
CA ILE A 98 3.17 -8.23 -3.46
C ILE A 98 3.15 -9.12 -2.22
N ILE A 99 2.25 -8.79 -1.29
CA ILE A 99 1.81 -9.65 -0.20
C ILE A 99 0.35 -9.96 -0.45
N LYS A 100 -0.03 -11.24 -0.43
CA LYS A 100 -1.42 -11.71 -0.47
C LYS A 100 -1.65 -12.70 0.68
N LEU A 101 -2.83 -12.63 1.29
CA LEU A 101 -3.28 -13.62 2.28
C LEU A 101 -4.79 -13.61 2.40
N ASP A 102 -5.31 -14.66 3.04
CA ASP A 102 -6.72 -14.74 3.43
C ASP A 102 -6.82 -14.60 4.95
N TYR A 103 -7.86 -13.93 5.43
CA TYR A 103 -8.14 -13.73 6.84
C TYR A 103 -9.54 -14.23 7.19
N LYS A 104 -9.71 -14.83 8.38
CA LYS A 104 -11.01 -15.29 8.88
C LYS A 104 -11.79 -14.23 9.65
N THR A 105 -11.10 -13.22 10.19
CA THR A 105 -11.72 -12.15 10.98
C THR A 105 -10.95 -10.84 10.80
N LEU A 106 -11.62 -9.71 11.00
CA LEU A 106 -10.96 -8.40 11.05
C LEU A 106 -9.91 -8.31 12.15
N LYS A 107 -10.07 -9.05 13.26
CA LYS A 107 -9.03 -9.12 14.31
C LYS A 107 -7.72 -9.69 13.74
N ALA A 108 -7.79 -10.82 13.03
CA ALA A 108 -6.62 -11.42 12.40
C ALA A 108 -5.98 -10.47 11.36
N LEU A 109 -6.81 -9.79 10.54
CA LEU A 109 -6.32 -8.80 9.58
C LEU A 109 -5.62 -7.62 10.28
N ASN A 110 -6.15 -7.12 11.39
CA ASN A 110 -5.51 -6.07 12.17
C ASN A 110 -4.16 -6.53 12.73
N GLU A 111 -4.02 -7.78 13.18
CA GLU A 111 -2.73 -8.32 13.66
C GLU A 111 -1.68 -8.39 12.53
N VAL A 112 -2.10 -8.73 11.30
CA VAL A 112 -1.24 -8.66 10.11
C VAL A 112 -0.76 -7.23 9.88
N VAL A 113 -1.66 -6.25 9.82
CA VAL A 113 -1.27 -4.85 9.50
C VAL A 113 -0.46 -4.23 10.64
N ASN A 114 -0.72 -4.60 11.89
CA ASN A 114 0.15 -4.27 13.01
C ASN A 114 1.56 -4.84 12.84
N THR A 115 1.68 -6.10 12.40
CA THR A 115 2.99 -6.73 12.11
C THR A 115 3.73 -6.01 10.99
N LEU A 116 3.02 -5.66 9.90
CA LEU A 116 3.57 -4.90 8.77
C LEU A 116 4.08 -3.52 9.21
N ASN A 117 3.27 -2.80 9.97
CA ASN A 117 3.56 -1.43 10.41
C ASN A 117 4.43 -1.36 11.68
N LYS A 118 4.81 -2.50 12.25
CA LYS A 118 5.50 -2.59 13.56
C LYS A 118 4.76 -1.85 14.68
N GLN A 119 3.43 -1.88 14.65
CA GLN A 119 2.55 -1.29 15.66
C GLN A 119 2.00 -2.39 16.58
N LYS A 120 1.48 -2.00 17.75
CA LYS A 120 0.83 -2.91 18.71
C LYS A 120 -0.60 -2.44 18.94
N ASN A 121 -1.56 -3.36 18.84
CA ASN A 121 -2.97 -3.13 19.18
C ASN A 121 -3.63 -1.95 18.44
N GLN A 122 -3.09 -1.52 17.29
CA GLN A 122 -3.73 -0.50 16.46
C GLN A 122 -4.90 -1.14 15.70
N ILE A 123 -6.06 -0.49 15.77
CA ILE A 123 -7.20 -0.85 14.94
C ILE A 123 -7.05 -0.11 13.61
N HIS A 124 -6.92 -0.88 12.54
CA HIS A 124 -6.85 -0.46 11.14
C HIS A 124 -8.15 -0.71 10.40
N PHE A 125 -8.87 -1.76 10.81
CA PHE A 125 -10.14 -2.18 10.23
C PHE A 125 -11.14 -2.53 11.33
N THR A 126 -12.38 -2.08 11.17
CA THR A 126 -13.52 -2.51 11.97
C THR A 126 -14.73 -2.65 11.05
N GLY A 127 -15.76 -3.37 11.48
CA GLY A 127 -16.90 -3.64 10.64
C GLY A 127 -17.96 -4.46 11.35
N ASP A 128 -19.15 -4.41 10.79
CA ASP A 128 -20.32 -5.16 11.19
C ASP A 128 -21.15 -5.54 9.95
N SER A 129 -22.37 -6.03 10.16
CA SER A 129 -23.26 -6.39 9.07
C SER A 129 -23.74 -5.21 8.22
N LYS A 130 -23.47 -3.96 8.57
CA LYS A 130 -23.93 -2.77 7.83
C LYS A 130 -22.79 -1.91 7.32
N SER A 131 -21.58 -2.14 7.80
CA SER A 131 -20.46 -1.26 7.53
C SER A 131 -19.10 -1.94 7.60
N PHE A 132 -18.16 -1.39 6.85
CA PHE A 132 -16.74 -1.69 6.94
C PHE A 132 -15.97 -0.37 7.02
N GLU A 133 -15.04 -0.26 7.95
CA GLU A 133 -14.29 0.95 8.20
C GLU A 133 -12.79 0.70 8.12
N ARG A 134 -12.09 1.57 7.39
CA ARG A 134 -10.64 1.72 7.39
C ARG A 134 -10.24 2.91 8.25
N ILE A 135 -9.42 2.67 9.27
CA ILE A 135 -8.83 3.69 10.15
C ILE A 135 -7.32 3.78 9.85
N ALA A 136 -6.95 4.70 8.98
CA ALA A 136 -5.59 4.83 8.46
C ALA A 136 -4.60 5.36 9.51
N SER A 137 -3.71 4.48 9.95
CA SER A 137 -2.56 4.81 10.80
C SER A 137 -1.30 4.24 10.15
N TYR A 138 -0.54 5.11 9.49
CA TYR A 138 0.73 4.74 8.87
C TYR A 138 1.88 5.21 9.78
N PRO A 139 2.88 4.36 10.07
CA PRO A 139 4.07 4.76 10.82
C PRO A 139 4.96 5.63 9.92
N ILE A 140 4.68 6.93 9.90
CA ILE A 140 5.31 7.86 8.96
C ILE A 140 6.60 8.42 9.59
N PRO A 141 7.76 8.29 8.93
CA PRO A 141 8.98 8.96 9.37
C PRO A 141 8.85 10.48 9.20
N GLU A 142 8.84 11.23 10.31
CA GLU A 142 8.68 12.70 10.29
C GLU A 142 9.69 13.42 9.37
N LYS A 143 10.88 12.85 9.19
CA LYS A 143 11.96 13.40 8.36
C LYS A 143 11.58 13.45 6.88
N LEU A 144 10.71 12.55 6.39
CA LEU A 144 10.34 12.50 4.97
C LEU A 144 9.47 13.68 4.53
N ILE A 145 8.68 14.26 5.45
CA ILE A 145 7.78 15.38 5.14
C ILE A 145 8.52 16.71 5.13
N LYS A 146 9.62 16.82 5.88
CA LYS A 146 10.40 18.04 6.05
C LYS A 146 11.46 18.24 4.94
N ASP A 147 11.71 17.21 4.14
CA ASP A 147 12.67 17.27 3.04
C ASP A 147 11.99 17.79 1.76
N GLU A 148 12.12 19.10 1.52
CA GLU A 148 11.58 19.76 0.32
C GLU A 148 12.09 19.13 -0.99
N LYS A 149 13.27 18.50 -1.01
CA LYS A 149 13.78 17.83 -2.22
C LYS A 149 12.95 16.61 -2.60
N LYS A 150 12.26 15.99 -1.64
CA LYS A 150 11.43 14.79 -1.85
C LYS A 150 9.96 15.12 -2.12
N LYS A 151 9.56 16.38 -1.99
CA LYS A 151 8.17 16.80 -2.10
C LYS A 151 7.56 16.45 -3.47
N GLU A 152 8.18 16.89 -4.56
CA GLU A 152 7.66 16.65 -5.92
C GLU A 152 7.52 15.15 -6.22
N ASP A 153 8.50 14.38 -5.79
CA ASP A 153 8.55 12.92 -5.90
C ASP A 153 7.41 12.25 -5.10
N LEU A 154 7.15 12.71 -3.88
CA LEU A 154 6.05 12.22 -3.03
C LEU A 154 4.67 12.69 -3.50
N GLU A 155 4.57 13.83 -4.19
CA GLU A 155 3.33 14.31 -4.82
C GLU A 155 2.96 13.46 -6.04
N LYS A 156 3.95 12.92 -6.76
CA LYS A 156 3.75 12.00 -7.89
C LYS A 156 3.48 10.57 -7.44
N ALA A 157 4.08 10.13 -6.33
CA ALA A 157 3.78 8.84 -5.72
C ALA A 157 2.35 8.81 -5.15
N SER A 158 1.72 7.64 -5.12
CA SER A 158 0.34 7.52 -4.65
C SER A 158 0.07 6.29 -3.79
N ILE A 159 -0.98 6.40 -2.96
CA ILE A 159 -1.57 5.28 -2.24
C ILE A 159 -3.02 5.12 -2.67
N VAL A 160 -3.40 3.87 -2.88
CA VAL A 160 -4.69 3.46 -3.40
C VAL A 160 -5.28 2.41 -2.47
N SER A 161 -6.56 2.56 -2.17
CA SER A 161 -7.37 1.51 -1.55
C SER A 161 -8.47 1.06 -2.49
N ILE A 162 -8.64 -0.26 -2.61
CA ILE A 162 -9.65 -0.90 -3.45
C ILE A 162 -10.36 -1.97 -2.65
N TYR A 163 -11.56 -1.67 -2.15
CA TYR A 163 -12.32 -2.61 -1.33
C TYR A 163 -13.55 -3.09 -2.06
N THR A 164 -13.73 -4.41 -2.13
CA THR A 164 -14.85 -5.08 -2.77
C THR A 164 -15.64 -5.86 -1.74
N PHE A 165 -16.96 -5.81 -1.85
CA PHE A 165 -17.90 -6.41 -0.90
C PHE A 165 -18.88 -7.33 -1.62
N ASP A 166 -19.43 -8.30 -0.88
CA ASP A 166 -20.49 -9.17 -1.40
C ASP A 166 -21.80 -8.42 -1.61
N ARG A 167 -22.08 -7.40 -0.79
CA ARG A 167 -23.27 -6.53 -0.85
C ARG A 167 -23.00 -5.18 -1.53
N ASP A 168 -24.08 -4.58 -1.98
CA ASP A 168 -24.03 -3.26 -2.62
C ASP A 168 -23.62 -2.19 -1.61
N ILE A 169 -22.73 -1.30 -2.04
CA ILE A 169 -22.33 -0.12 -1.30
C ILE A 169 -23.41 0.94 -1.48
N SER A 170 -23.95 1.45 -0.37
CA SER A 170 -24.88 2.57 -0.35
C SER A 170 -24.17 3.91 -0.30
N ALA A 171 -23.11 4.01 0.51
CA ALA A 171 -22.41 5.26 0.75
C ALA A 171 -20.98 5.04 1.26
N THR A 172 -20.17 6.08 1.17
CA THR A 172 -18.81 6.15 1.71
C THR A 172 -18.64 7.45 2.48
N SER A 173 -17.97 7.44 3.64
CA SER A 173 -17.72 8.68 4.41
C SER A 173 -16.65 9.57 3.78
N ASN A 174 -15.75 9.01 2.98
CA ASN A 174 -14.70 9.77 2.31
C ASN A 174 -15.16 10.25 0.93
N GLY A 175 -15.35 11.58 0.78
CA GLY A 175 -15.84 12.20 -0.45
C GLY A 175 -14.93 12.07 -1.68
N ASN A 176 -13.67 11.68 -1.51
CA ASN A 176 -12.76 11.38 -2.63
C ASN A 176 -12.89 9.94 -3.15
N SER A 177 -13.76 9.13 -2.53
CA SER A 177 -14.03 7.76 -2.95
C SER A 177 -14.87 7.72 -4.21
N LYS A 178 -14.65 6.69 -5.02
CA LYS A 178 -15.47 6.36 -6.19
C LYS A 178 -16.04 4.97 -6.03
N ILE A 179 -17.35 4.84 -6.17
CA ILE A 179 -18.04 3.55 -6.17
C ILE A 179 -18.15 3.06 -7.62
N SER A 180 -17.86 1.78 -7.86
CA SER A 180 -17.96 1.14 -9.17
C SER A 180 -19.41 1.10 -9.66
N LYS A 181 -19.60 0.93 -10.98
CA LYS A 181 -20.96 0.87 -11.58
C LYS A 181 -21.82 -0.26 -11.01
N ASN A 182 -21.22 -1.41 -10.68
CA ASN A 182 -21.91 -2.54 -10.05
C ASN A 182 -22.12 -2.36 -8.53
N LYS A 183 -21.74 -1.21 -7.97
CA LYS A 183 -21.84 -0.86 -6.54
C LYS A 183 -21.11 -1.78 -5.57
N LYS A 184 -20.28 -2.73 -6.01
CA LYS A 184 -19.58 -3.66 -5.12
C LYS A 184 -18.19 -3.19 -4.71
N THR A 185 -17.59 -2.24 -5.43
CA THR A 185 -16.20 -1.83 -5.21
C THR A 185 -16.12 -0.34 -4.93
N VAL A 186 -15.39 0.02 -3.88
CA VAL A 186 -14.95 1.40 -3.63
C VAL A 186 -13.47 1.54 -3.98
N PHE A 187 -13.14 2.66 -4.61
CA PHE A 187 -11.78 3.08 -4.94
C PHE A 187 -11.49 4.43 -4.27
N LEU A 188 -10.36 4.55 -3.58
CA LEU A 188 -9.88 5.82 -3.04
C LEU A 188 -8.38 5.92 -3.31
N LYS A 189 -7.96 7.03 -3.93
CA LYS A 189 -6.56 7.33 -4.27
C LYS A 189 -6.17 8.68 -3.69
N GLN A 190 -4.97 8.76 -3.12
CA GLN A 190 -4.35 9.98 -2.60
C GLN A 190 -2.88 10.02 -3.01
N SER A 191 -2.27 11.20 -3.06
CA SER A 191 -0.82 11.32 -3.18
C SER A 191 -0.14 10.87 -1.88
N MET A 192 1.06 10.32 -1.97
CA MET A 192 1.83 9.96 -0.79
C MET A 192 2.13 11.19 0.06
N TYR A 193 2.49 12.33 -0.56
CA TYR A 193 2.75 13.58 0.16
C TYR A 193 1.58 14.01 1.06
N SER A 194 0.34 14.00 0.54
CA SER A 194 -0.83 14.38 1.33
C SER A 194 -1.10 13.41 2.49
N VAL A 195 -0.96 12.10 2.24
CA VAL A 195 -1.18 11.07 3.27
C VAL A 195 -0.09 11.10 4.35
N LEU A 196 1.15 11.39 3.97
CA LEU A 196 2.24 11.58 4.93
C LEU A 196 1.94 12.75 5.87
N LYS A 197 1.35 13.86 5.37
CA LYS A 197 0.93 14.98 6.22
C LYS A 197 -0.32 14.68 7.05
N LYS A 198 -1.24 13.88 6.55
CA LYS A 198 -2.51 13.56 7.20
C LYS A 198 -3.01 12.18 6.78
N SER A 199 -2.68 11.15 7.56
CA SER A 199 -3.07 9.76 7.26
C SER A 199 -4.58 9.58 7.20
N ALA A 200 -5.35 10.35 7.98
CA ALA A 200 -6.81 10.33 8.01
C ALA A 200 -7.48 10.63 6.65
N LEU A 201 -6.74 11.14 5.65
CA LEU A 201 -7.24 11.25 4.27
C LEU A 201 -7.55 9.88 3.63
N MET A 202 -7.00 8.80 4.19
CA MET A 202 -7.29 7.41 3.80
C MET A 202 -8.33 6.74 4.71
N ASN A 203 -8.90 7.45 5.70
CA ASN A 203 -10.02 6.91 6.48
C ASN A 203 -11.24 6.79 5.57
N ASN A 204 -12.00 5.71 5.74
CA ASN A 204 -13.24 5.53 5.00
C ASN A 204 -14.17 4.57 5.74
N THR A 205 -15.44 4.95 5.85
CA THR A 205 -16.52 4.11 6.33
C THR A 205 -17.40 3.79 5.13
N ILE A 206 -17.45 2.52 4.75
CA ILE A 206 -18.23 2.00 3.65
C ILE A 206 -19.52 1.46 4.25
N LYS A 207 -20.67 2.00 3.83
CA LYS A 207 -21.99 1.48 4.22
C LYS A 207 -22.50 0.49 3.19
N LEU A 208 -22.99 -0.65 3.67
CA LEU A 208 -23.50 -1.74 2.87
C LEU A 208 -25.02 -1.79 2.97
N ASN A 209 -25.68 -2.16 1.87
CA ASN A 209 -27.11 -2.43 1.87
C ASN A 209 -27.42 -3.66 2.72
N GLN A 210 -28.61 -3.68 3.32
CA GLN A 210 -29.15 -4.86 3.99
C GLN A 210 -29.60 -5.89 2.97
#